data_AF-A0A9E7KEN2-F1
#
_entry.id   AF-A0A9E7KEN2-F1
#
_cell.length_a   1.000
_cell.length_b   1.000
_cell.length_c   1.000
_cell.angle_alpha   90.00
_cell.angle_beta   90.00
_cell.angle_gamma   90.00
#
_symmetry.space_group_name_H-M   'P 1'
#
loop_
_entity.id
_entity.type
_entity.pdbx_description
1 polymer ?
#
loop_
_entity_poly.entity_id
_entity_poly.type
_entity_poly.pdbx_seq_one_letter_code
_entity_poly.pdbx_strand_id
1 'polypeptide(L)'
;MEIAEEAVEMAAAEEEEEEVYAWSWGAGTDGQLGTGTLEDRHIPQPLPHLPTAVSSVACGGAHAVALTGDGKVLTWGRGTHGQLGHGKFESCCRPKPVKFLESLTISYVSAGWNHSGFVTDTGCLFMCGDGSFGQLGNGDNQSHGSPFKVLFFASQHVKQVACGMRHSLALVTGSSGDMIYGFGFGRHGQIGKHLSVGQRSLNLPVAVQGFDDCKIVSMHANGDHSAALSASGHLYIWGRRFSGNVDNHIPQIAPLSLRISQVALGWNHALVMADGFVYMLGGSRHGLLSKTQKVNLVEHGLPTLTSCTTSNGSLLTLERVPCLDEKVVSIAAGAEHSALVTEKGSVMTWGWGEHGQLGLGDTSDQTCPQKVKLDCNGSFLSTQIAIYCGSGFTIVAKVTE
;
A
#
# COMPACT_ATOMS: atom_id res chain seq x y z
N MET A 1 28.82 -11.41 55.53
CA MET A 1 27.63 -12.02 54.91
C MET A 1 26.69 -10.91 54.43
N GLU A 2 27.26 -9.87 53.84
CA GLU A 2 26.56 -8.65 53.39
C GLU A 2 27.04 -8.24 51.98
N ILE A 3 28.05 -8.95 51.44
CA ILE A 3 28.64 -8.72 50.10
C ILE A 3 28.16 -9.81 49.11
N ALA A 4 27.25 -10.69 49.56
CA ALA A 4 26.65 -11.75 48.74
C ALA A 4 25.18 -11.46 48.40
N GLU A 5 24.53 -10.49 49.08
CA GLU A 5 23.16 -10.06 48.76
C GLU A 5 23.15 -8.99 47.66
N GLU A 6 24.11 -8.05 47.64
CA GLU A 6 24.26 -7.08 46.53
C GLU A 6 24.66 -7.73 45.19
N ALA A 7 25.20 -8.95 45.21
CA ALA A 7 25.56 -9.69 44.00
C ALA A 7 24.40 -10.48 43.39
N VAL A 8 23.30 -10.69 44.13
CA VAL A 8 22.10 -11.39 43.65
C VAL A 8 21.05 -10.40 43.13
N GLU A 9 21.14 -9.11 43.50
CA GLU A 9 20.23 -8.05 43.02
C GLU A 9 20.62 -7.43 41.67
N MET A 10 21.80 -7.77 41.11
CA MET A 10 22.20 -7.34 39.75
C MET A 10 22.06 -8.43 38.67
N ALA A 11 21.48 -9.60 39.00
CA ALA A 11 21.33 -10.73 38.07
C ALA A 11 19.86 -11.13 37.81
N ALA A 12 18.94 -10.21 38.08
CA ALA A 12 17.61 -10.22 37.50
C ALA A 12 17.45 -8.91 36.72
N ALA A 13 18.21 -8.77 35.63
CA ALA A 13 17.69 -8.01 34.52
C ALA A 13 16.41 -8.75 34.13
N GLU A 14 15.26 -8.22 34.57
CA GLU A 14 14.00 -8.53 33.91
C GLU A 14 14.31 -8.41 32.42
N GLU A 15 14.26 -9.53 31.69
CA GLU A 15 14.11 -9.48 30.25
C GLU A 15 12.79 -8.73 30.06
N GLU A 16 12.84 -7.40 29.98
CA GLU A 16 11.73 -6.59 29.50
C GLU A 16 11.41 -7.22 28.14
N GLU A 17 10.32 -7.98 28.06
CA GLU A 17 9.86 -8.55 26.80
C GLU A 17 9.76 -7.36 25.83
N GLU A 18 10.69 -7.29 24.86
CA GLU A 18 10.70 -6.20 23.89
C GLU A 18 9.32 -6.15 23.22
N GLU A 19 8.58 -5.07 23.45
CA GLU A 19 7.23 -4.92 22.91
C GLU A 19 7.30 -5.02 21.38
N VAL A 20 6.72 -6.08 20.81
CA VAL A 20 6.71 -6.27 19.36
C VAL A 20 5.61 -5.41 18.74
N TYR A 21 6.00 -4.38 18.02
CA TYR A 21 5.08 -3.47 17.34
C TYR A 21 4.67 -3.92 15.94
N ALA A 22 5.40 -4.86 15.31
CA ALA A 22 5.08 -5.30 13.97
C ALA A 22 5.57 -6.72 13.67
N TRP A 23 4.92 -7.35 12.70
CA TRP A 23 5.30 -8.62 12.10
C TRP A 23 5.43 -8.49 10.60
N SER A 24 6.38 -9.21 10.01
CA SER A 24 6.57 -9.29 8.56
C SER A 24 6.78 -10.73 8.09
N TRP A 25 6.32 -11.04 6.88
CA TRP A 25 6.53 -12.33 6.22
C TRP A 25 6.39 -12.21 4.70
N GLY A 26 6.75 -13.28 3.98
CA GLY A 26 6.80 -13.36 2.53
C GLY A 26 8.23 -13.24 2.00
N ALA A 27 8.37 -12.66 0.81
CA ALA A 27 9.63 -12.41 0.15
C ALA A 27 10.56 -11.57 1.03
N GLY A 28 11.81 -12.00 1.24
CA GLY A 28 12.76 -11.33 2.12
C GLY A 28 14.20 -11.28 1.62
N THR A 29 14.46 -11.80 0.41
CA THR A 29 15.80 -11.87 -0.21
C THR A 29 16.47 -10.51 -0.46
N ASP A 30 15.71 -9.41 -0.50
CA ASP A 30 16.24 -8.04 -0.57
C ASP A 30 16.26 -7.31 0.79
N GLY A 31 15.87 -8.00 1.87
CA GLY A 31 15.78 -7.45 3.22
C GLY A 31 14.50 -6.69 3.52
N GLN A 32 13.47 -6.78 2.66
CA GLN A 32 12.20 -6.07 2.79
C GLN A 32 11.37 -6.52 4.00
N LEU A 33 11.68 -7.67 4.58
CA LEU A 33 11.11 -8.09 5.86
C LEU A 33 11.66 -7.29 7.04
N GLY A 34 12.83 -6.65 6.92
CA GLY A 34 13.38 -5.78 7.97
C GLY A 34 13.91 -6.49 9.23
N THR A 35 13.95 -7.82 9.22
CA THR A 35 14.37 -8.68 10.34
C THR A 35 15.90 -8.78 10.49
N GLY A 36 16.67 -8.17 9.60
CA GLY A 36 18.12 -8.33 9.52
C GLY A 36 18.59 -9.55 8.73
N THR A 37 17.68 -10.40 8.23
CA THR A 37 17.98 -11.58 7.41
C THR A 37 17.61 -11.35 5.94
N LEU A 38 18.21 -12.13 5.03
CA LEU A 38 17.97 -12.06 3.58
C LEU A 38 17.39 -13.38 3.06
N GLU A 39 16.20 -13.73 3.54
CA GLU A 39 15.51 -14.96 3.18
C GLU A 39 14.00 -14.78 3.23
N ASP A 40 13.29 -15.56 2.43
CA ASP A 40 11.83 -15.60 2.45
C ASP A 40 11.35 -16.25 3.75
N ARG A 41 10.23 -15.76 4.29
CA ARG A 41 9.62 -16.26 5.53
C ARG A 41 8.19 -16.65 5.27
N HIS A 42 7.84 -17.90 5.47
CA HIS A 42 6.50 -18.40 5.18
C HIS A 42 5.53 -18.28 6.36
N ILE A 43 6.03 -17.83 7.51
CA ILE A 43 5.24 -17.51 8.71
C ILE A 43 5.60 -16.10 9.19
N PRO A 44 4.66 -15.37 9.84
CA PRO A 44 4.94 -14.08 10.47
C PRO A 44 6.16 -14.13 11.38
N GLN A 45 7.04 -13.14 11.27
CA GLN A 45 8.19 -12.94 12.14
C GLN A 45 8.10 -11.57 12.81
N PRO A 46 8.43 -11.45 14.11
CA PRO A 46 8.58 -10.15 14.75
C PRO A 46 9.54 -9.23 13.99
N LEU A 47 9.23 -7.94 13.98
CA LEU A 47 10.06 -6.88 13.42
C LEU A 47 10.69 -6.05 14.57
N PRO A 48 11.71 -6.57 15.27
CA PRO A 48 12.18 -5.98 16.54
C PRO A 48 12.82 -4.59 16.39
N HIS A 49 13.29 -4.26 15.19
CA HIS A 49 13.96 -2.98 14.92
C HIS A 49 12.99 -1.85 14.55
N LEU A 50 11.68 -2.06 14.69
CA LEU A 50 10.68 -1.00 14.58
C LEU A 50 10.36 -0.50 16.01
N PRO A 51 10.88 0.67 16.41
CA PRO A 51 11.04 1.01 17.83
C PRO A 51 9.74 1.42 18.54
N THR A 52 8.64 1.59 17.80
CA THR A 52 7.37 2.08 18.35
C THR A 52 6.22 1.77 17.39
N ALA A 53 4.99 2.00 17.86
CA ALA A 53 3.80 2.01 17.02
C ALA A 53 3.94 3.08 15.91
N VAL A 54 3.49 2.72 14.71
CA VAL A 54 3.62 3.57 13.52
C VAL A 54 2.30 4.25 13.21
N SER A 55 2.31 5.41 12.57
CA SER A 55 1.09 5.98 12.01
C SER A 55 0.69 5.25 10.73
N SER A 56 1.68 4.84 9.91
CA SER A 56 1.44 4.05 8.71
C SER A 56 2.71 3.35 8.20
N VAL A 57 2.52 2.35 7.35
CA VAL A 57 3.59 1.73 6.56
C VAL A 57 3.20 1.78 5.08
N ALA A 58 4.15 2.11 4.22
CA ALA A 58 4.00 1.96 2.77
C ALA A 58 4.97 0.89 2.27
N CYS A 59 4.43 -0.13 1.63
CA CYS A 59 5.20 -1.24 1.09
C CYS A 59 5.31 -1.13 -0.43
N GLY A 60 6.54 -1.14 -0.95
CA GLY A 60 6.85 -1.06 -2.37
C GLY A 60 7.09 -2.42 -3.01
N GLY A 61 7.87 -2.43 -4.09
CA GLY A 61 8.22 -3.65 -4.82
C GLY A 61 9.00 -4.65 -3.96
N ALA A 62 10.07 -4.17 -3.33
CA ALA A 62 10.91 -4.96 -2.43
C ALA A 62 11.52 -4.07 -1.33
N HIS A 63 10.77 -3.06 -0.87
CA HIS A 63 11.19 -2.16 0.20
C HIS A 63 9.97 -1.67 0.98
N ALA A 64 10.19 -1.13 2.17
CA ALA A 64 9.13 -0.56 2.99
C ALA A 64 9.57 0.76 3.61
N VAL A 65 8.57 1.59 3.91
CA VAL A 65 8.70 2.91 4.50
C VAL A 65 7.74 2.97 5.68
N ALA A 66 8.26 3.12 6.90
CA ALA A 66 7.44 3.37 8.09
C ALA A 66 7.40 4.86 8.40
N LEU A 67 6.21 5.36 8.74
CA LEU A 67 5.99 6.68 9.30
C LEU A 67 5.61 6.53 10.78
N THR A 68 6.34 7.17 11.67
CA THR A 68 6.05 7.17 13.11
C THR A 68 4.99 8.24 13.47
N GLY A 69 4.42 8.17 14.67
CA GLY A 69 3.45 9.16 15.15
C GLY A 69 4.01 10.58 15.30
N ASP A 70 5.32 10.73 15.51
CA ASP A 70 6.04 12.01 15.57
C ASP A 70 6.57 12.48 14.19
N GLY A 71 6.13 11.85 13.11
CA GLY A 71 6.43 12.26 11.73
C GLY A 71 7.84 11.93 11.25
N LYS A 72 8.52 10.95 11.87
CA LYS A 72 9.82 10.43 11.43
C LYS A 72 9.66 9.24 10.48
N VAL A 73 10.67 9.04 9.64
CA VAL A 73 10.64 8.06 8.56
C VAL A 73 11.78 7.06 8.70
N LEU A 74 11.43 5.78 8.69
CA LEU A 74 12.38 4.67 8.58
C LEU A 74 12.15 3.93 7.27
N THR A 75 13.23 3.49 6.62
CA THR A 75 13.17 2.71 5.36
C THR A 75 14.06 1.49 5.42
N TRP A 76 13.65 0.42 4.73
CA TRP A 76 14.42 -0.82 4.61
C TRP A 76 14.01 -1.64 3.38
N GLY A 77 14.75 -2.69 3.08
CA GLY A 77 14.65 -3.53 1.89
C GLY A 77 15.63 -3.15 0.79
N ARG A 78 15.22 -3.39 -0.47
CA ARG A 78 15.97 -3.08 -1.67
C ARG A 78 16.24 -1.59 -1.75
N GLY A 79 17.51 -1.22 -1.94
CA GLY A 79 17.93 0.17 -2.14
C GLY A 79 18.74 0.41 -3.40
N THR A 80 18.82 -0.57 -4.29
CA THR A 80 19.66 -0.55 -5.50
C THR A 80 19.30 0.53 -6.52
N HIS A 81 18.15 1.19 -6.37
CA HIS A 81 17.72 2.32 -7.20
C HIS A 81 17.62 3.64 -6.40
N GLY A 82 18.03 3.64 -5.12
CA GLY A 82 17.98 4.81 -4.26
C GLY A 82 16.66 4.99 -3.50
N GLN A 83 15.72 4.04 -3.59
CA GLN A 83 14.36 4.17 -3.03
C GLN A 83 14.32 4.26 -1.49
N LEU A 84 15.42 3.96 -0.80
CA LEU A 84 15.54 4.12 0.65
C LEU A 84 15.92 5.55 1.07
N GLY A 85 16.39 6.40 0.14
CA GLY A 85 16.70 7.80 0.49
C GLY A 85 17.93 7.99 1.40
N HIS A 86 18.81 6.99 1.52
CA HIS A 86 20.01 7.07 2.38
C HIS A 86 21.24 7.72 1.73
N GLY A 87 21.08 8.30 0.53
CA GLY A 87 22.16 8.88 -0.27
C GLY A 87 23.04 7.87 -0.99
N LYS A 88 22.65 6.60 -0.98
CA LYS A 88 23.38 5.48 -1.61
C LYS A 88 22.42 4.52 -2.31
N PHE A 89 22.98 3.70 -3.21
CA PHE A 89 22.26 2.68 -3.97
C PHE A 89 22.48 1.29 -3.34
N GLU A 90 22.21 1.17 -2.04
CA GLU A 90 22.49 -0.02 -1.23
C GLU A 90 21.23 -0.48 -0.51
N SER A 91 20.99 -1.80 -0.46
CA SER A 91 19.89 -2.39 0.31
C SER A 91 20.17 -2.34 1.81
N CYS A 92 19.11 -2.32 2.62
CA CYS A 92 19.21 -2.32 4.08
C CYS A 92 18.20 -3.31 4.66
N CYS A 93 18.66 -4.38 5.31
CA CYS A 93 17.75 -5.41 5.84
C CYS A 93 17.15 -5.08 7.22
N ARG A 94 17.33 -3.86 7.72
CA ARG A 94 16.76 -3.37 8.98
C ARG A 94 16.18 -1.97 8.78
N PRO A 95 15.04 -1.63 9.42
CA PRO A 95 14.53 -0.26 9.48
C PRO A 95 15.64 0.72 9.85
N LYS A 96 15.82 1.75 9.03
CA LYS A 96 16.84 2.77 9.21
C LYS A 96 16.26 4.17 9.02
N PRO A 97 16.52 5.13 9.93
CA PRO A 97 16.08 6.51 9.75
C PRO A 97 16.61 7.16 8.47
N VAL A 98 15.75 7.91 7.79
CA VAL A 98 16.12 8.71 6.61
C VAL A 98 16.66 10.06 7.08
N LYS A 99 17.98 10.14 7.31
CA LYS A 99 18.67 11.33 7.85
C LYS A 99 18.28 12.66 7.20
N PHE A 100 18.08 12.67 5.88
CA PHE A 100 17.70 13.88 5.15
C PHE A 100 16.36 14.48 5.64
N LEU A 101 15.43 13.65 6.12
CA LEU A 101 14.10 14.05 6.56
C LEU A 101 14.00 14.28 8.08
N GLU A 102 15.07 14.06 8.86
CA GLU A 102 15.02 14.13 10.34
C GLU A 102 14.60 15.49 10.88
N SER A 103 14.94 16.58 10.19
CA SER A 103 14.57 17.95 10.55
C SER A 103 13.18 18.37 10.07
N LEU A 104 12.49 17.50 9.33
CA LEU A 104 11.14 17.71 8.83
C LEU A 104 10.14 16.88 9.63
N THR A 105 8.87 17.28 9.56
CA THR A 105 7.75 16.48 10.02
C THR A 105 7.04 15.94 8.79
N ILE A 106 7.07 14.62 8.61
CA ILE A 106 6.39 13.93 7.52
C ILE A 106 4.98 13.60 7.95
N SER A 107 4.01 13.89 7.08
CA SER A 107 2.58 13.65 7.29
C SER A 107 2.03 12.53 6.41
N TYR A 108 2.72 12.19 5.32
CA TYR A 108 2.31 11.11 4.43
C TYR A 108 3.51 10.43 3.74
N VAL A 109 3.43 9.11 3.56
CA VAL A 109 4.45 8.31 2.84
C VAL A 109 3.81 7.40 1.79
N SER A 110 4.54 7.13 0.71
CA SER A 110 4.15 6.13 -0.29
C SER A 110 5.39 5.46 -0.88
N ALA A 111 5.26 4.16 -1.17
CA ALA A 111 6.31 3.35 -1.78
C ALA A 111 5.79 2.74 -3.08
N GLY A 112 6.49 2.97 -4.18
CA GLY A 112 6.22 2.35 -5.48
C GLY A 112 7.13 1.15 -5.71
N TRP A 113 7.33 0.74 -6.97
CA TRP A 113 8.20 -0.41 -7.26
C TRP A 113 9.66 -0.19 -6.86
N ASN A 114 10.22 0.94 -7.29
CA ASN A 114 11.62 1.32 -7.08
C ASN A 114 11.77 2.79 -6.67
N HIS A 115 10.73 3.42 -6.11
CA HIS A 115 10.78 4.82 -5.67
C HIS A 115 9.90 5.05 -4.45
N SER A 116 10.15 6.15 -3.75
CA SER A 116 9.45 6.54 -2.53
C SER A 116 9.10 8.02 -2.57
N GLY A 117 7.95 8.36 -1.99
CA GLY A 117 7.45 9.71 -1.86
C GLY A 117 7.13 10.04 -0.41
N PHE A 118 7.41 11.28 -0.01
CA PHE A 118 7.25 11.79 1.34
C PHE A 118 6.62 13.18 1.27
N VAL A 119 5.55 13.40 2.01
CA VAL A 119 4.87 14.70 2.09
C VAL A 119 5.06 15.25 3.50
N THR A 120 5.49 16.51 3.62
CA THR A 120 5.61 17.17 4.92
C THR A 120 4.25 17.65 5.44
N ASP A 121 4.15 17.90 6.74
CA ASP A 121 3.02 18.60 7.37
C ASP A 121 2.71 19.98 6.74
N THR A 122 3.73 20.63 6.19
CA THR A 122 3.67 21.89 5.45
C THR A 122 3.32 21.74 3.97
N GLY A 123 3.05 20.52 3.50
CA GLY A 123 2.59 20.22 2.14
C GLY A 123 3.69 20.18 1.07
N CYS A 124 4.96 20.05 1.45
CA CYS A 124 6.06 19.87 0.51
C CYS A 124 6.21 18.40 0.11
N LEU A 125 6.31 18.12 -1.20
CA LEU A 125 6.59 16.77 -1.72
C LEU A 125 8.10 16.55 -1.91
N PHE A 126 8.60 15.46 -1.35
CA PHE A 126 9.94 14.93 -1.57
C PHE A 126 9.87 13.54 -2.22
N MET A 127 10.78 13.26 -3.15
CA MET A 127 10.87 11.98 -3.86
C MET A 127 12.31 11.45 -3.86
N CYS A 128 12.48 10.12 -3.89
CA CYS A 128 13.75 9.46 -4.18
C CYS A 128 13.53 8.10 -4.88
N GLY A 129 14.59 7.51 -5.41
CA GLY A 129 14.57 6.22 -6.09
C GLY A 129 14.78 6.31 -7.60
N ASP A 130 14.22 5.34 -8.32
CA ASP A 130 14.29 5.24 -9.78
C ASP A 130 13.56 6.39 -10.46
N GLY A 131 14.25 7.11 -11.34
CA GLY A 131 13.69 8.18 -12.17
C GLY A 131 13.55 7.83 -13.64
N SER A 132 13.86 6.60 -14.06
CA SER A 132 14.01 6.22 -15.47
C SER A 132 12.79 6.53 -16.36
N PHE A 133 11.58 6.61 -15.79
CA PHE A 133 10.35 6.96 -16.48
C PHE A 133 9.79 8.33 -16.09
N GLY A 134 10.53 9.16 -15.34
CA GLY A 134 10.06 10.47 -14.86
C GLY A 134 9.13 10.40 -13.65
N GLN A 135 9.04 9.24 -12.98
CA GLN A 135 8.14 9.03 -11.84
C GLN A 135 8.50 9.83 -10.58
N LEU A 136 9.61 10.57 -10.60
CA LEU A 136 10.02 11.48 -9.53
C LEU A 136 9.58 12.94 -9.77
N GLY A 137 9.10 13.28 -10.97
CA GLY A 137 8.46 14.58 -11.24
C GLY A 137 9.41 15.78 -11.33
N ASN A 138 10.72 15.56 -11.49
CA ASN A 138 11.74 16.63 -11.47
C ASN A 138 12.03 17.29 -12.83
N GLY A 139 11.33 16.90 -13.89
CA GLY A 139 11.61 17.35 -15.26
C GLY A 139 12.80 16.67 -15.93
N ASP A 140 13.35 15.64 -15.31
CA ASP A 140 14.38 14.76 -15.84
C ASP A 140 14.02 13.29 -15.58
N ASN A 141 14.87 12.36 -16.02
CA ASN A 141 14.70 10.93 -15.80
C ASN A 141 15.83 10.35 -14.92
N GLN A 142 16.40 11.15 -14.02
CA GLN A 142 17.52 10.73 -13.19
C GLN A 142 17.05 10.06 -11.90
N SER A 143 17.77 9.02 -11.48
CA SER A 143 17.52 8.36 -10.20
C SER A 143 18.23 9.09 -9.06
N HIS A 144 17.58 9.17 -7.90
CA HIS A 144 18.09 9.91 -6.75
C HIS A 144 18.21 9.02 -5.52
N GLY A 145 19.43 8.89 -4.98
CA GLY A 145 19.69 8.14 -3.75
C GLY A 145 19.28 8.86 -2.46
N SER A 146 19.09 10.19 -2.51
CA SER A 146 18.59 11.02 -1.40
C SER A 146 17.25 11.65 -1.78
N PRO A 147 16.35 11.89 -0.83
CA PRO A 147 15.14 12.67 -1.09
C PRO A 147 15.50 14.06 -1.62
N PHE A 148 14.73 14.54 -2.59
CA PHE A 148 14.81 15.91 -3.09
C PHE A 148 13.39 16.50 -3.17
N LYS A 149 13.27 17.82 -3.03
CA LYS A 149 11.98 18.52 -3.12
C LYS A 149 11.54 18.64 -4.57
N VAL A 150 10.33 18.21 -4.89
CA VAL A 150 9.74 18.36 -6.23
C VAL A 150 9.30 19.81 -6.45
N LEU A 151 10.10 20.59 -7.17
CA LEU A 151 9.92 22.03 -7.28
C LEU A 151 8.63 22.47 -8.01
N PHE A 152 8.05 21.59 -8.84
CA PHE A 152 6.76 21.85 -9.47
C PHE A 152 5.67 22.24 -8.46
N PHE A 153 5.71 21.67 -7.25
CA PHE A 153 4.75 21.91 -6.19
C PHE A 153 5.22 22.94 -5.15
N ALA A 154 6.28 23.71 -5.40
CA ALA A 154 6.88 24.58 -4.38
C ALA A 154 5.94 25.65 -3.80
N SER A 155 4.94 26.09 -4.58
CA SER A 155 3.90 27.06 -4.20
C SER A 155 2.53 26.43 -3.98
N GLN A 156 2.47 25.10 -3.86
CA GLN A 156 1.24 24.32 -3.72
C GLN A 156 1.29 23.49 -2.45
N HIS A 157 0.12 23.14 -1.91
CA HIS A 157 0.03 22.29 -0.73
C HIS A 157 -0.32 20.85 -1.15
N VAL A 158 0.70 19.99 -1.24
CA VAL A 158 0.50 18.56 -1.51
C VAL A 158 -0.02 17.90 -0.24
N LYS A 159 -1.17 17.26 -0.32
CA LYS A 159 -1.79 16.53 0.79
C LYS A 159 -1.39 15.05 0.81
N GLN A 160 -1.23 14.45 -0.37
CA GLN A 160 -0.98 13.01 -0.50
C GLN A 160 -0.15 12.73 -1.75
N VAL A 161 0.67 11.68 -1.69
CA VAL A 161 1.35 11.08 -2.84
C VAL A 161 0.96 9.61 -2.94
N ALA A 162 0.80 9.08 -4.16
CA ALA A 162 0.61 7.66 -4.40
C ALA A 162 1.58 7.16 -5.47
N CYS A 163 2.43 6.22 -5.11
CA CYS A 163 3.51 5.69 -5.93
C CYS A 163 3.13 4.31 -6.50
N GLY A 164 2.98 4.20 -7.81
CA GLY A 164 2.69 2.95 -8.52
C GLY A 164 3.95 2.23 -8.99
N MET A 165 3.82 1.38 -10.03
CA MET A 165 4.98 0.61 -10.50
C MET A 165 6.05 1.50 -11.15
N ARG A 166 5.62 2.43 -12.01
CA ARG A 166 6.50 3.35 -12.76
C ARG A 166 5.90 4.75 -12.89
N HIS A 167 4.94 5.08 -12.05
CA HIS A 167 4.23 6.37 -12.06
C HIS A 167 3.91 6.80 -10.64
N SER A 168 3.60 8.08 -10.51
CA SER A 168 3.25 8.72 -9.26
C SER A 168 2.05 9.64 -9.46
N LEU A 169 1.25 9.79 -8.41
CA LEU A 169 0.18 10.77 -8.31
C LEU A 169 0.44 11.70 -7.13
N ALA A 170 0.07 12.97 -7.26
CA ALA A 170 0.08 13.94 -6.16
C ALA A 170 -1.30 14.61 -6.05
N LEU A 171 -1.87 14.62 -4.84
CA LEU A 171 -3.11 15.31 -4.50
C LEU A 171 -2.73 16.67 -3.93
N VAL A 172 -3.13 17.73 -4.61
CA VAL A 172 -2.91 19.10 -4.19
C VAL A 172 -4.22 19.69 -3.73
N THR A 173 -4.25 20.25 -2.52
CA THR A 173 -5.42 20.95 -1.99
C THR A 173 -5.31 22.44 -2.31
N GLY A 174 -6.37 23.04 -2.85
CA GLY A 174 -6.42 24.46 -3.18
C GLY A 174 -7.74 25.11 -2.83
N SER A 175 -7.76 26.44 -2.71
CA SER A 175 -8.98 27.22 -2.49
C SER A 175 -9.99 27.09 -3.64
N SER A 176 -9.53 26.74 -4.83
CA SER A 176 -10.35 26.48 -6.03
C SER A 176 -10.78 25.02 -6.19
N GLY A 177 -10.45 24.15 -5.22
CA GLY A 177 -10.71 22.71 -5.28
C GLY A 177 -9.44 21.86 -5.22
N ASP A 178 -9.63 20.56 -5.00
CA ASP A 178 -8.54 19.59 -4.97
C ASP A 178 -8.15 19.18 -6.40
N MET A 179 -6.86 19.09 -6.69
CA MET A 179 -6.31 18.73 -8.00
C MET A 179 -5.41 17.51 -7.88
N ILE A 180 -5.59 16.54 -8.79
CA ILE A 180 -4.67 15.41 -8.92
C ILE A 180 -3.68 15.71 -10.04
N TYR A 181 -2.40 15.44 -9.79
CA TYR A 181 -1.34 15.47 -10.79
C TYR A 181 -0.75 14.08 -10.98
N GLY A 182 -0.54 13.66 -12.23
CA GLY A 182 0.14 12.42 -12.59
C GLY A 182 1.50 12.67 -13.25
N PHE A 183 2.47 11.79 -13.00
CA PHE A 183 3.79 11.80 -13.64
C PHE A 183 4.40 10.40 -13.65
N GLY A 184 5.37 10.17 -14.52
CA GLY A 184 5.97 8.87 -14.79
C GLY A 184 5.49 8.21 -16.08
N PHE A 185 5.56 6.89 -16.12
CA PHE A 185 5.10 6.06 -17.23
C PHE A 185 3.58 6.15 -17.41
N GLY A 186 3.11 6.35 -18.65
CA GLY A 186 1.70 6.64 -18.92
C GLY A 186 1.09 5.88 -20.11
N ARG A 187 1.75 4.84 -20.63
CA ARG A 187 1.28 4.11 -21.82
C ARG A 187 -0.08 3.43 -21.65
N HIS A 188 -0.41 3.00 -20.44
CA HIS A 188 -1.71 2.41 -20.13
C HIS A 188 -2.67 3.45 -19.57
N GLY A 189 -2.30 4.74 -19.58
CA GLY A 189 -3.15 5.82 -19.08
C GLY A 189 -3.05 6.09 -17.58
N GLN A 190 -2.23 5.37 -16.82
CA GLN A 190 -2.17 5.43 -15.35
C GLN A 190 -1.89 6.82 -14.73
N ILE A 191 -1.29 7.73 -15.50
CA ILE A 191 -1.07 9.11 -15.08
C ILE A 191 -2.28 10.02 -15.33
N GLY A 192 -3.40 9.48 -15.83
CA GLY A 192 -4.64 10.21 -16.05
C GLY A 192 -4.60 11.21 -17.21
N LYS A 193 -3.67 11.00 -18.15
CA LYS A 193 -3.53 11.83 -19.36
C LYS A 193 -3.27 10.97 -20.59
N HIS A 194 -3.94 11.33 -21.68
CA HIS A 194 -3.63 10.78 -23.00
C HIS A 194 -2.29 11.31 -23.50
N LEU A 195 -1.35 10.41 -23.80
CA LEU A 195 -0.04 10.76 -24.34
C LEU A 195 -0.06 10.87 -25.86
N SER A 196 0.81 11.72 -26.41
CA SER A 196 1.02 11.81 -27.85
C SER A 196 1.67 10.52 -28.39
N VAL A 197 1.46 10.21 -29.68
CA VAL A 197 2.06 9.05 -30.33
C VAL A 197 3.59 9.07 -30.14
N GLY A 198 4.15 7.94 -29.69
CA GLY A 198 5.58 7.79 -29.43
C GLY A 198 6.02 8.19 -28.00
N GLN A 199 5.27 9.04 -27.32
CA GLN A 199 5.53 9.40 -25.92
C GLN A 199 5.11 8.27 -24.98
N ARG A 200 5.98 7.91 -24.03
CA ARG A 200 5.73 6.79 -23.09
C ARG A 200 5.56 7.24 -21.65
N SER A 201 6.07 8.43 -21.33
CA SER A 201 6.10 8.97 -19.98
C SER A 201 6.12 10.50 -19.98
N LEU A 202 5.83 11.07 -18.80
CA LEU A 202 5.98 12.49 -18.48
C LEU A 202 6.84 12.62 -17.23
N ASN A 203 7.87 13.44 -17.28
CA ASN A 203 8.76 13.68 -16.14
C ASN A 203 8.45 14.95 -15.36
N LEU A 204 7.47 15.73 -15.83
CA LEU A 204 6.84 16.81 -15.06
C LEU A 204 5.41 16.40 -14.69
N PRO A 205 4.95 16.75 -13.47
CA PRO A 205 3.57 16.56 -13.08
C PRO A 205 2.60 17.22 -14.05
N VAL A 206 1.50 16.52 -14.35
CA VAL A 206 0.43 17.02 -15.19
C VAL A 206 -0.92 16.87 -14.52
N ALA A 207 -1.76 17.90 -14.59
CA ALA A 207 -3.11 17.85 -14.03
C ALA A 207 -3.93 16.74 -14.69
N VAL A 208 -4.59 15.94 -13.86
CA VAL A 208 -5.54 14.90 -14.25
C VAL A 208 -6.93 15.52 -14.24
N GLN A 209 -7.66 15.38 -15.35
CA GLN A 209 -9.02 15.88 -15.49
C GLN A 209 -10.06 14.78 -15.20
N GLY A 210 -11.33 15.17 -15.02
CA GLY A 210 -12.43 14.24 -14.76
C GLY A 210 -12.85 14.13 -13.29
N PHE A 211 -12.49 15.13 -12.47
CA PHE A 211 -12.85 15.24 -11.05
C PHE A 211 -13.70 16.48 -10.75
N ASP A 212 -14.42 16.98 -11.76
CA ASP A 212 -15.23 18.20 -11.63
C ASP A 212 -16.26 18.04 -10.48
N ASP A 213 -16.38 19.10 -9.66
CA ASP A 213 -17.31 19.19 -8.51
C ASP A 213 -17.19 18.07 -7.46
N CYS A 214 -16.03 17.40 -7.36
CA CYS A 214 -15.80 16.37 -6.35
C CYS A 214 -14.58 16.66 -5.47
N LYS A 215 -14.72 16.39 -4.17
CA LYS A 215 -13.61 16.43 -3.21
C LYS A 215 -12.97 15.05 -3.14
N ILE A 216 -11.67 14.96 -3.45
CA ILE A 216 -10.93 13.70 -3.36
C ILE A 216 -10.34 13.55 -1.96
N VAL A 217 -10.60 12.40 -1.34
CA VAL A 217 -10.13 12.11 0.03
C VAL A 217 -8.90 11.21 0.06
N SER A 218 -8.72 10.35 -0.93
CA SER A 218 -7.55 9.47 -1.02
C SER A 218 -7.24 9.06 -2.47
N MET A 219 -5.96 8.93 -2.79
CA MET A 219 -5.43 8.37 -4.04
C MET A 219 -4.70 7.06 -3.79
N HIS A 220 -4.68 6.20 -4.80
CA HIS A 220 -3.98 4.92 -4.79
C HIS A 220 -3.34 4.68 -6.16
N ALA A 221 -2.15 4.09 -6.17
CA ALA A 221 -1.45 3.72 -7.39
C ALA A 221 -0.73 2.39 -7.16
N ASN A 222 -0.94 1.42 -8.04
CA ASN A 222 -0.19 0.17 -8.06
C ASN A 222 -0.23 -0.44 -9.48
N GLY A 223 0.70 -1.33 -9.79
CA GLY A 223 0.86 -1.88 -11.13
C GLY A 223 0.89 -0.77 -12.19
N ASP A 224 0.08 -0.94 -13.24
CA ASP A 224 -0.13 0.04 -14.31
C ASP A 224 -1.50 0.76 -14.19
N HIS A 225 -2.05 0.91 -12.98
CA HIS A 225 -3.33 1.58 -12.77
C HIS A 225 -3.36 2.47 -11.52
N SER A 226 -4.44 3.24 -11.43
CA SER A 226 -4.61 4.32 -10.47
C SER A 226 -6.06 4.42 -10.04
N ALA A 227 -6.28 4.86 -8.81
CA ALA A 227 -7.61 5.11 -8.29
C ALA A 227 -7.65 6.35 -7.39
N ALA A 228 -8.82 6.95 -7.31
CA ALA A 228 -9.13 8.03 -6.38
C ALA A 228 -10.51 7.78 -5.75
N LEU A 229 -10.64 8.08 -4.47
CA LEU A 229 -11.88 8.01 -3.73
C LEU A 229 -12.37 9.42 -3.42
N SER A 230 -13.62 9.73 -3.74
CA SER A 230 -14.24 10.99 -3.37
C SER A 230 -14.83 10.95 -1.97
N ALA A 231 -15.04 12.13 -1.37
CA ALA A 231 -15.71 12.29 -0.08
C ALA A 231 -17.15 11.75 -0.07
N SER A 232 -17.78 11.63 -1.25
CA SER A 232 -19.12 11.04 -1.41
C SER A 232 -19.09 9.52 -1.62
N GLY A 233 -17.92 8.88 -1.45
CA GLY A 233 -17.75 7.43 -1.55
C GLY A 233 -17.78 6.89 -2.98
N HIS A 234 -17.58 7.75 -3.99
CA HIS A 234 -17.44 7.32 -5.38
C HIS A 234 -15.98 6.96 -5.69
N LEU A 235 -15.80 5.78 -6.28
CA LEU A 235 -14.51 5.28 -6.70
C LEU A 235 -14.24 5.65 -8.17
N TYR A 236 -13.12 6.30 -8.42
CA TYR A 236 -12.61 6.60 -9.75
C TYR A 236 -11.43 5.67 -10.03
N ILE A 237 -11.41 5.02 -11.21
CA ILE A 237 -10.31 4.12 -11.63
C ILE A 237 -9.88 4.49 -13.05
N TRP A 238 -8.57 4.48 -13.29
CA TRP A 238 -7.98 4.64 -14.62
C TRP A 238 -6.63 3.94 -14.71
N GLY A 239 -6.05 3.93 -15.91
CA GLY A 239 -4.90 3.11 -16.25
C GLY A 239 -5.30 1.77 -16.86
N ARG A 240 -4.46 0.77 -16.67
CA ARG A 240 -4.72 -0.61 -17.08
C ARG A 240 -5.98 -1.14 -16.41
N ARG A 241 -6.91 -1.68 -17.19
CA ARG A 241 -8.14 -2.26 -16.63
C ARG A 241 -7.90 -3.64 -16.03
N PHE A 242 -8.71 -3.99 -15.02
CA PHE A 242 -8.77 -5.35 -14.47
C PHE A 242 -9.41 -6.36 -15.42
N SER A 243 -10.30 -5.89 -16.30
CA SER A 243 -11.03 -6.68 -17.29
C SER A 243 -11.15 -5.92 -18.62
N GLY A 244 -11.17 -6.68 -19.73
CA GLY A 244 -11.28 -6.14 -21.09
C GLY A 244 -9.93 -5.84 -21.77
N ASN A 245 -9.99 -5.42 -23.04
CA ASN A 245 -8.81 -5.30 -23.91
C ASN A 245 -8.32 -3.86 -24.13
N VAL A 246 -8.96 -2.87 -23.50
CA VAL A 246 -8.67 -1.44 -23.74
C VAL A 246 -8.48 -0.74 -22.40
N ASP A 247 -7.41 0.04 -22.28
CA ASP A 247 -7.07 0.80 -21.07
C ASP A 247 -7.87 2.11 -20.95
N ASN A 248 -7.92 2.65 -19.73
CA ASN A 248 -8.56 3.93 -19.42
C ASN A 248 -7.50 5.04 -19.31
N HIS A 249 -7.46 5.97 -20.27
CA HIS A 249 -6.53 7.10 -20.23
C HIS A 249 -7.00 8.30 -19.41
N ILE A 250 -8.25 8.25 -18.92
CA ILE A 250 -8.86 9.26 -18.07
C ILE A 250 -9.58 8.57 -16.89
N PRO A 251 -9.70 9.23 -15.72
CA PRO A 251 -10.52 8.77 -14.61
C PRO A 251 -11.92 8.36 -15.06
N GLN A 252 -12.38 7.18 -14.64
CA GLN A 252 -13.74 6.70 -14.84
C GLN A 252 -14.36 6.38 -13.49
N ILE A 253 -15.58 6.86 -13.24
CA ILE A 253 -16.34 6.47 -12.05
C ILE A 253 -16.72 4.99 -12.20
N ALA A 254 -16.31 4.16 -11.24
CA ALA A 254 -16.75 2.79 -11.15
C ALA A 254 -18.27 2.79 -10.85
N PRO A 255 -19.11 2.15 -11.69
CA PRO A 255 -20.56 2.15 -11.54
C PRO A 255 -20.99 1.21 -10.42
N LEU A 256 -20.58 1.52 -9.19
CA LEU A 256 -20.88 0.77 -7.99
C LEU A 256 -22.07 1.41 -7.29
N SER A 257 -23.04 0.60 -6.88
CA SER A 257 -24.16 1.06 -6.02
C SER A 257 -23.76 1.20 -4.55
N LEU A 258 -22.46 1.07 -4.23
CA LEU A 258 -21.89 1.10 -2.89
C LEU A 258 -21.19 2.44 -2.63
N ARG A 259 -21.15 2.83 -1.35
CA ARG A 259 -20.35 3.97 -0.88
C ARG A 259 -19.03 3.41 -0.32
N ILE A 260 -17.96 3.60 -1.08
CA ILE A 260 -16.66 3.03 -0.75
C ILE A 260 -15.99 3.86 0.36
N SER A 261 -15.40 3.18 1.34
CA SER A 261 -14.70 3.79 2.48
C SER A 261 -13.19 3.53 2.46
N GLN A 262 -12.72 2.43 1.90
CA GLN A 262 -11.30 2.12 1.71
C GLN A 262 -11.06 1.44 0.36
N VAL A 263 -9.84 1.60 -0.17
CA VAL A 263 -9.39 1.01 -1.43
C VAL A 263 -7.96 0.49 -1.25
N ALA A 264 -7.68 -0.71 -1.72
CA ALA A 264 -6.32 -1.23 -1.87
C ALA A 264 -6.14 -1.75 -3.29
N LEU A 265 -5.13 -1.25 -3.99
CA LEU A 265 -4.81 -1.68 -5.36
C LEU A 265 -3.69 -2.70 -5.34
N GLY A 266 -3.91 -3.85 -5.99
CA GLY A 266 -2.85 -4.80 -6.34
C GLY A 266 -2.34 -4.56 -7.76
N TRP A 267 -1.71 -5.56 -8.40
CA TRP A 267 -1.30 -5.42 -9.81
C TRP A 267 -2.45 -5.69 -10.79
N ASN A 268 -3.23 -6.72 -10.49
CA ASN A 268 -4.27 -7.26 -11.36
C ASN A 268 -5.65 -7.32 -10.68
N HIS A 269 -5.77 -6.78 -9.46
CA HIS A 269 -7.00 -6.73 -8.69
C HIS A 269 -7.04 -5.48 -7.81
N ALA A 270 -8.21 -5.19 -7.25
CA ALA A 270 -8.37 -4.23 -6.17
C ALA A 270 -9.32 -4.79 -5.11
N LEU A 271 -9.07 -4.44 -3.85
CA LEU A 271 -10.01 -4.58 -2.76
C LEU A 271 -10.67 -3.23 -2.50
N VAL A 272 -11.98 -3.26 -2.27
CA VAL A 272 -12.74 -2.07 -1.87
C VAL A 272 -13.61 -2.44 -0.67
N MET A 273 -13.72 -1.52 0.29
CA MET A 273 -14.54 -1.71 1.48
C MET A 273 -15.76 -0.80 1.43
N ALA A 274 -16.93 -1.34 1.79
CA ALA A 274 -18.17 -0.59 1.97
C ALA A 274 -18.98 -1.22 3.11
N ASP A 275 -19.46 -0.40 4.05
CA ASP A 275 -20.25 -0.81 5.22
C ASP A 275 -19.62 -1.94 6.07
N GLY A 276 -18.28 -1.98 6.13
CA GLY A 276 -17.51 -2.99 6.85
C GLY A 276 -17.36 -4.32 6.10
N PHE A 277 -17.86 -4.42 4.86
CA PHE A 277 -17.68 -5.58 3.98
C PHE A 277 -16.63 -5.30 2.91
N VAL A 278 -15.91 -6.35 2.51
CA VAL A 278 -14.88 -6.28 1.48
C VAL A 278 -15.40 -6.88 0.18
N TYR A 279 -15.11 -6.17 -0.91
CA TYR A 279 -15.40 -6.59 -2.27
C TYR A 279 -14.12 -6.55 -3.10
N MET A 280 -14.03 -7.43 -4.09
CA MET A 280 -12.92 -7.54 -5.01
C MET A 280 -13.33 -7.13 -6.41
N LEU A 281 -12.44 -6.41 -7.09
CA LEU A 281 -12.50 -6.06 -8.50
C LEU A 281 -11.32 -6.73 -9.22
N GLY A 282 -11.56 -7.50 -10.29
CA GLY A 282 -10.50 -8.19 -11.05
C GLY A 282 -10.14 -9.59 -10.54
N GLY A 283 -8.91 -10.06 -10.84
CA GLY A 283 -8.35 -11.26 -10.17
C GLY A 283 -8.31 -12.60 -10.93
N SER A 284 -8.57 -12.68 -12.25
CA SER A 284 -8.85 -13.94 -12.96
C SER A 284 -7.73 -15.00 -13.11
N ARG A 285 -6.53 -14.83 -12.53
CA ARG A 285 -5.44 -15.84 -12.62
C ARG A 285 -4.79 -16.24 -11.30
N HIS A 286 -4.48 -15.28 -10.42
CA HIS A 286 -3.80 -15.55 -9.14
C HIS A 286 -4.29 -14.66 -7.98
N GLY A 287 -5.42 -13.97 -8.18
CA GLY A 287 -6.24 -13.29 -7.16
C GLY A 287 -7.69 -13.75 -7.27
N LEU A 288 -7.89 -15.04 -7.56
CA LEU A 288 -9.18 -15.62 -7.93
C LEU A 288 -10.07 -15.85 -6.71
N LEU A 289 -11.25 -15.23 -6.71
CA LEU A 289 -12.45 -15.81 -6.13
C LEU A 289 -13.08 -16.71 -7.19
N SER A 290 -12.71 -17.99 -7.28
CA SER A 290 -13.52 -18.93 -8.06
C SER A 290 -13.51 -20.34 -7.50
N LYS A 291 -14.65 -20.72 -6.92
CA LYS A 291 -15.46 -21.80 -7.48
C LYS A 291 -16.87 -21.27 -7.65
N THR A 292 -17.35 -21.32 -8.88
CA THR A 292 -18.76 -21.17 -9.24
C THR A 292 -19.54 -22.29 -8.56
N GLN A 293 -19.92 -22.09 -7.30
CA GLN A 293 -21.11 -22.73 -6.80
C GLN A 293 -22.25 -21.82 -7.24
N LYS A 294 -23.05 -22.30 -8.20
CA LYS A 294 -24.44 -21.86 -8.34
C LYS A 294 -25.14 -22.21 -7.03
N VAL A 295 -24.92 -21.45 -5.97
CA VAL A 295 -25.83 -21.47 -4.82
C VAL A 295 -26.91 -20.48 -5.18
N ASN A 296 -28.10 -21.01 -5.49
CA ASN A 296 -29.33 -20.22 -5.36
C ASN A 296 -29.47 -19.85 -3.89
N LEU A 297 -28.78 -18.81 -3.43
CA LEU A 297 -29.09 -18.14 -2.18
C LEU A 297 -30.16 -17.10 -2.47
N VAL A 298 -31.38 -17.58 -2.68
CA VAL A 298 -32.58 -16.81 -2.40
C VAL A 298 -32.80 -16.91 -0.89
N GLU A 299 -31.89 -16.38 -0.09
CA GLU A 299 -32.12 -16.20 1.34
C GLU A 299 -31.24 -15.06 1.82
N HIS A 300 -31.90 -14.01 2.33
CA HIS A 300 -31.34 -12.76 2.84
C HIS A 300 -30.79 -11.77 1.81
N GLY A 301 -31.65 -11.26 0.90
CA GLY A 301 -31.67 -9.86 0.42
C GLY A 301 -30.36 -9.06 0.15
N LEU A 302 -29.20 -9.68 0.01
CA LEU A 302 -27.90 -9.03 -0.14
C LEU A 302 -27.30 -9.38 -1.52
N PRO A 303 -26.76 -8.39 -2.25
CA PRO A 303 -26.27 -8.59 -3.61
C PRO A 303 -25.00 -9.45 -3.63
N THR A 304 -25.10 -10.66 -4.18
CA THR A 304 -24.02 -11.67 -4.21
C THR A 304 -23.13 -11.56 -5.45
N LEU A 305 -23.63 -10.94 -6.52
CA LEU A 305 -22.87 -10.54 -7.71
C LEU A 305 -23.56 -9.29 -8.28
N THR A 306 -22.82 -8.21 -8.45
CA THR A 306 -23.30 -7.07 -9.23
C THR A 306 -22.35 -6.90 -10.40
N SER A 307 -22.76 -7.36 -11.58
CA SER A 307 -22.06 -7.00 -12.81
C SER A 307 -22.51 -5.59 -13.21
N CYS A 308 -21.57 -4.65 -13.25
CA CYS A 308 -21.87 -3.30 -13.68
C CYS A 308 -21.20 -3.01 -15.04
N THR A 309 -22.02 -2.60 -16.00
CA THR A 309 -21.56 -2.22 -17.32
C THR A 309 -21.08 -0.78 -17.29
N THR A 310 -19.81 -0.56 -17.61
CA THR A 310 -19.30 0.78 -17.91
C THR A 310 -19.94 1.32 -19.20
N SER A 311 -19.96 2.64 -19.38
CA SER A 311 -20.46 3.31 -20.60
C SER A 311 -19.81 2.81 -21.90
N ASN A 312 -18.65 2.15 -21.80
CA ASN A 312 -17.92 1.55 -22.92
C ASN A 312 -18.18 0.05 -23.10
N GLY A 313 -19.20 -0.52 -22.45
CA GLY A 313 -19.58 -1.93 -22.59
C GLY A 313 -18.65 -2.93 -21.89
N SER A 314 -17.67 -2.47 -21.09
CA SER A 314 -16.82 -3.35 -20.30
C SER A 314 -17.50 -3.72 -18.98
N LEU A 315 -17.47 -5.02 -18.64
CA LEU A 315 -18.03 -5.58 -17.40
C LEU A 315 -17.01 -5.41 -16.27
N LEU A 316 -17.35 -4.61 -15.27
CA LEU A 316 -16.66 -4.65 -13.98
C LEU A 316 -17.39 -5.69 -13.12
N THR A 317 -16.69 -6.77 -12.78
CA THR A 317 -17.20 -7.78 -11.86
C THR A 317 -16.81 -7.36 -10.46
N LEU A 318 -17.81 -7.04 -9.63
CA LEU A 318 -17.66 -6.82 -8.22
C LEU A 318 -18.13 -8.07 -7.48
N GLU A 319 -17.23 -8.71 -6.75
CA GLU A 319 -17.53 -9.91 -5.98
C GLU A 319 -17.29 -9.65 -4.50
N ARG A 320 -18.26 -10.00 -3.65
CA ARG A 320 -18.06 -9.94 -2.21
C ARG A 320 -17.06 -11.03 -1.82
N VAL A 321 -16.06 -10.68 -1.00
CA VAL A 321 -15.10 -11.65 -0.48
C VAL A 321 -15.85 -12.66 0.42
N PRO A 322 -15.80 -13.96 0.12
CA PRO A 322 -16.52 -15.00 0.86
C PRO A 322 -15.81 -15.33 2.17
N CYS A 323 -16.47 -16.13 3.01
CA CYS A 323 -15.91 -16.66 4.26
C CYS A 323 -15.50 -15.59 5.29
N LEU A 324 -16.15 -14.42 5.24
CA LEU A 324 -16.01 -13.36 6.22
C LEU A 324 -17.30 -13.24 7.04
N ASP A 325 -17.26 -13.74 8.27
CA ASP A 325 -18.36 -13.69 9.24
C ASP A 325 -18.36 -12.39 10.06
N GLU A 326 -17.36 -11.53 9.87
CA GLU A 326 -17.09 -10.33 10.66
C GLU A 326 -16.84 -9.13 9.74
N LYS A 327 -17.04 -7.94 10.30
CA LYS A 327 -16.66 -6.70 9.63
C LYS A 327 -15.15 -6.56 9.58
N VAL A 328 -14.69 -5.86 8.55
CA VAL A 328 -13.29 -5.59 8.28
C VAL A 328 -12.97 -4.14 8.62
N VAL A 329 -11.78 -3.90 9.18
CA VAL A 329 -11.30 -2.57 9.58
C VAL A 329 -10.12 -2.08 8.73
N SER A 330 -9.35 -3.00 8.15
CA SER A 330 -8.18 -2.69 7.33
C SER A 330 -8.05 -3.69 6.18
N ILE A 331 -7.70 -3.20 4.99
CA ILE A 331 -7.45 -4.00 3.78
C ILE A 331 -6.11 -3.61 3.16
N ALA A 332 -5.44 -4.59 2.56
CA ALA A 332 -4.23 -4.38 1.78
C ALA A 332 -4.18 -5.32 0.58
N ALA A 333 -3.48 -4.90 -0.47
CA ALA A 333 -3.29 -5.67 -1.69
C ALA A 333 -1.84 -5.56 -2.15
N GLY A 334 -1.18 -6.70 -2.31
CA GLY A 334 0.15 -6.79 -2.92
C GLY A 334 0.04 -6.97 -4.43
N ALA A 335 1.08 -7.52 -5.08
CA ALA A 335 1.02 -7.76 -6.52
C ALA A 335 -0.18 -8.66 -6.88
N GLU A 336 -0.21 -9.87 -6.30
CA GLU A 336 -1.24 -10.89 -6.57
C GLU A 336 -1.76 -11.56 -5.30
N HIS A 337 -1.53 -10.95 -4.12
CA HIS A 337 -2.13 -11.38 -2.87
C HIS A 337 -2.92 -10.26 -2.22
N SER A 338 -3.84 -10.64 -1.36
CA SER A 338 -4.77 -9.79 -0.64
C SER A 338 -4.67 -10.10 0.85
N ALA A 339 -4.87 -9.08 1.67
CA ALA A 339 -4.87 -9.24 3.11
C ALA A 339 -5.87 -8.29 3.78
N LEU A 340 -6.36 -8.67 4.95
CA LEU A 340 -7.30 -7.87 5.73
C LEU A 340 -7.15 -8.12 7.24
N VAL A 341 -7.72 -7.21 8.02
CA VAL A 341 -7.91 -7.32 9.47
C VAL A 341 -9.39 -7.17 9.81
N THR A 342 -9.93 -8.08 10.62
CA THR A 342 -11.32 -8.00 11.11
C THR A 342 -11.46 -7.14 12.37
N GLU A 343 -12.69 -6.73 12.71
CA GLU A 343 -13.02 -6.04 13.97
C GLU A 343 -12.65 -6.84 15.24
N LYS A 344 -12.31 -8.14 15.14
CA LYS A 344 -11.75 -8.93 16.26
C LYS A 344 -10.24 -9.12 16.21
N GLY A 345 -9.56 -8.43 15.29
CA GLY A 345 -8.11 -8.46 15.15
C GLY A 345 -7.61 -9.71 14.41
N SER A 346 -8.49 -10.47 13.75
CA SER A 346 -8.05 -11.61 12.95
C SER A 346 -7.42 -11.11 11.65
N VAL A 347 -6.18 -11.51 11.41
CA VAL A 347 -5.47 -11.28 10.15
C VAL A 347 -5.82 -12.40 9.18
N MET A 348 -6.25 -12.04 7.97
CA MET A 348 -6.54 -13.00 6.91
C MET A 348 -5.82 -12.64 5.62
N THR A 349 -5.32 -13.65 4.90
CA THR A 349 -4.57 -13.52 3.65
C THR A 349 -5.06 -14.51 2.60
N TRP A 350 -4.98 -14.16 1.32
CA TRP A 350 -5.23 -15.07 0.20
C TRP A 350 -4.61 -14.55 -1.10
N GLY A 351 -4.66 -15.34 -2.16
CA GLY A 351 -4.06 -15.07 -3.47
C GLY A 351 -2.81 -15.91 -3.72
N TRP A 352 -1.87 -15.36 -4.49
CA TRP A 352 -0.60 -16.01 -4.83
C TRP A 352 0.31 -16.17 -3.61
N GLY A 353 0.87 -17.37 -3.41
CA GLY A 353 1.60 -17.74 -2.20
C GLY A 353 3.08 -18.09 -2.38
N GLU A 354 3.65 -18.01 -3.58
CA GLU A 354 4.96 -18.61 -3.92
C GLU A 354 6.14 -18.18 -3.03
N HIS A 355 6.12 -16.97 -2.46
CA HIS A 355 7.14 -16.46 -1.55
C HIS A 355 6.74 -16.57 -0.07
N GLY A 356 5.64 -17.25 0.24
CA GLY A 356 5.09 -17.37 1.58
C GLY A 356 4.40 -16.10 2.09
N GLN A 357 4.07 -15.14 1.22
CA GLN A 357 3.41 -13.85 1.57
C GLN A 357 2.03 -14.01 2.21
N LEU A 358 1.46 -15.21 2.16
CA LEU A 358 0.23 -15.54 2.86
C LEU A 358 0.46 -15.85 4.34
N GLY A 359 1.68 -16.21 4.76
CA GLY A 359 2.01 -16.42 6.17
C GLY A 359 1.44 -17.71 6.77
N LEU A 360 1.17 -18.70 5.92
CA LEU A 360 0.47 -19.95 6.30
C LEU A 360 1.43 -21.13 6.57
N GLY A 361 2.74 -20.91 6.44
CA GLY A 361 3.77 -21.94 6.62
C GLY A 361 4.16 -22.71 5.37
N ASP A 362 3.57 -22.37 4.21
CA ASP A 362 3.86 -22.96 2.92
C ASP A 362 3.80 -21.92 1.79
N THR A 363 4.00 -22.36 0.54
CA THR A 363 4.03 -21.51 -0.66
C THR A 363 2.82 -21.69 -1.57
N SER A 364 1.74 -22.30 -1.05
CA SER A 364 0.55 -22.64 -1.83
C SER A 364 -0.38 -21.44 -2.01
N ASP A 365 -0.91 -21.30 -3.21
CA ASP A 365 -1.95 -20.30 -3.49
C ASP A 365 -3.23 -20.59 -2.71
N GLN A 366 -3.91 -19.53 -2.28
CA GLN A 366 -5.21 -19.61 -1.59
C GLN A 366 -6.26 -18.81 -2.35
N THR A 367 -7.42 -19.41 -2.58
CA THR A 367 -8.52 -18.77 -3.34
C THR A 367 -9.59 -18.15 -2.43
N CYS A 368 -9.44 -18.28 -1.11
CA CYS A 368 -10.32 -17.65 -0.13
C CYS A 368 -9.51 -17.23 1.10
N PRO A 369 -9.97 -16.22 1.85
CA PRO A 369 -9.28 -15.72 3.04
C PRO A 369 -8.92 -16.84 4.02
N GLN A 370 -7.63 -16.97 4.35
CA GLN A 370 -7.12 -17.89 5.35
C GLN A 370 -6.63 -17.11 6.56
N LYS A 371 -6.91 -17.62 7.77
CA LYS A 371 -6.47 -16.97 9.00
C LYS A 371 -4.97 -17.19 9.23
N VAL A 372 -4.24 -16.10 9.41
CA VAL A 372 -2.81 -16.11 9.75
C VAL A 372 -2.65 -16.19 11.27
N LYS A 373 -1.70 -17.00 11.74
CA LYS A 373 -1.34 -17.07 13.16
C LYS A 373 -0.23 -16.07 13.44
N LEU A 374 -0.53 -15.08 14.27
CA LEU A 374 0.47 -14.18 14.84
C LEU A 374 0.79 -14.67 16.26
N ASP A 375 2.05 -15.00 16.52
CA ASP A 375 2.55 -15.27 17.86
C ASP A 375 2.60 -13.95 18.62
N CYS A 376 1.49 -13.62 19.28
CA CYS A 376 1.34 -12.43 20.11
C CYS A 376 1.09 -12.88 21.56
N ASN A 377 1.98 -12.50 22.48
CA ASN A 377 1.83 -12.77 23.92
C ASN A 377 0.70 -11.93 24.58
N GLY A 378 -0.16 -11.26 23.80
CA GLY A 378 -1.30 -10.50 24.30
C GLY A 378 -2.37 -10.32 23.23
N SER A 379 -3.64 -10.16 23.63
CA SER A 379 -4.73 -9.87 22.70
C SER A 379 -4.59 -8.44 22.17
N PHE A 380 -4.11 -8.27 20.95
CA PHE A 380 -4.24 -6.98 20.27
C PHE A 380 -5.72 -6.62 20.14
N LEU A 381 -6.09 -5.42 20.57
CA LEU A 381 -7.38 -4.84 20.18
C LEU A 381 -7.32 -4.55 18.67
N SER A 382 -8.37 -4.93 17.95
CA SER A 382 -8.46 -4.79 16.49
C SER A 382 -8.28 -3.37 15.98
N THR A 383 -8.62 -2.37 16.80
CA THR A 383 -8.47 -0.95 16.48
C THR A 383 -7.03 -0.48 16.46
N GLN A 384 -6.09 -1.29 16.95
CA GLN A 384 -4.69 -0.92 17.09
C GLN A 384 -3.79 -1.56 16.04
N ILE A 385 -4.29 -2.33 15.08
CA ILE A 385 -3.44 -2.97 14.06
C ILE A 385 -3.91 -2.63 12.63
N ALA A 386 -2.94 -2.42 11.75
CA ALA A 386 -3.16 -2.23 10.33
C ALA A 386 -2.31 -3.22 9.53
N ILE A 387 -2.80 -3.58 8.35
CA ILE A 387 -2.12 -4.49 7.44
C ILE A 387 -1.67 -3.78 6.17
N TYR A 388 -0.51 -4.17 5.66
CA TYR A 388 0.14 -3.57 4.51
C TYR A 388 0.78 -4.66 3.66
N CYS A 389 0.68 -4.53 2.33
CA CYS A 389 1.23 -5.51 1.40
C CYS A 389 2.20 -4.81 0.44
N GLY A 390 3.41 -5.35 0.31
CA GLY A 390 4.29 -5.05 -0.81
C GLY A 390 4.03 -6.01 -1.97
N SER A 391 4.95 -6.09 -2.94
CA SER A 391 4.75 -6.99 -4.09
C SER A 391 4.50 -8.44 -3.68
N GLY A 392 5.36 -8.96 -2.81
CA GLY A 392 5.36 -10.37 -2.39
C GLY A 392 5.65 -10.54 -0.91
N PHE A 393 5.33 -9.55 -0.08
CA PHE A 393 5.50 -9.61 1.37
C PHE A 393 4.38 -8.83 2.06
N THR A 394 4.11 -9.19 3.31
CA THR A 394 3.05 -8.63 4.13
C THR A 394 3.63 -8.14 5.44
N ILE A 395 3.12 -7.00 5.91
CA ILE A 395 3.45 -6.41 7.21
C ILE A 395 2.16 -6.13 7.96
N VAL A 396 2.12 -6.53 9.23
CA VAL A 396 1.11 -6.07 10.18
C VAL A 396 1.81 -5.26 11.24
N ALA A 397 1.30 -4.07 11.54
CA ALA A 397 1.90 -3.18 12.53
C ALA A 397 0.84 -2.61 13.46
N LYS A 398 1.24 -2.42 14.73
CA LYS A 398 0.50 -1.64 15.70
C LYS A 398 0.50 -0.19 15.27
N VAL A 399 -0.68 0.41 15.19
CA VAL A 399 -0.86 1.80 14.76
C VAL A 399 -1.26 2.70 15.90
N THR A 400 -0.76 3.94 15.90
CA THR A 400 -1.21 5.00 16.79
C THR A 400 -2.49 5.64 16.26
N GLU A 401 -3.43 5.99 17.15
CA GLU A 401 -4.65 6.73 16.78
C GLU A 401 -4.38 8.12 16.20
#